data_AF-A0A919XLQ4-F1
#
_entry.id   AF-A0A919XLQ4-F1
#
_cell.length_a   1.000
_cell.length_b   1.000
_cell.length_c   1.000
_cell.angle_alpha   90.00
_cell.angle_beta   90.00
_cell.angle_gamma   90.00
#
_symmetry.space_group_name_H-M   'P 1'
#
loop_
_entity.id
_entity.type
_entity.pdbx_description
1 polymer ?
#
loop_
_entity_poly.entity_id
_entity_poly.type
_entity_poly.pdbx_seq_one_letter_code
_entity_poly.pdbx_strand_id
1 'polypeptide(L)' 'MSGEGLYKKYTVINNDTGKEVEGEYFILKPENDPAARAALIHYAVNSDNKQLGEDIILWVSKFI' A
#
# COMPACT_ATOMS: atom_id res chain seq x y z
N MET A 1 -31.26 -12.67 -0.65
CA MET A 1 -30.34 -11.84 -1.46
C MET A 1 -29.01 -11.80 -0.75
N SER A 2 -28.01 -12.56 -1.23
CA SER A 2 -26.66 -12.62 -0.68
C SER A 2 -25.84 -11.44 -1.21
N GLY A 3 -26.05 -10.26 -0.62
CA GLY A 3 -25.22 -9.08 -0.90
C GLY A 3 -23.91 -9.18 -0.14
N GLU A 4 -22.96 -9.96 -0.65
CA GLU A 4 -21.58 -9.93 -0.17
C GLU A 4 -20.93 -8.62 -0.63
N GLY A 5 -21.24 -7.52 0.07
CA GLY A 5 -20.56 -6.25 -0.13
C GLY A 5 -19.06 -6.39 0.19
N LEU A 6 -18.26 -5.44 -0.30
CA LEU A 6 -16.84 -5.29 0.08
C LEU A 6 -16.74 -5.09 1.59
N TYR A 7 -16.71 -6.19 2.36
CA TYR A 7 -16.49 -6.14 3.80
C TYR A 7 -15.19 -5.40 4.07
N LYS A 8 -15.15 -4.62 5.17
CA LYS A 8 -13.90 -4.07 5.71
C LYS A 8 -12.95 -5.23 6.03
N LYS A 9 -12.13 -5.64 5.06
CA LYS A 9 -11.14 -6.73 5.21
C LYS A 9 -9.95 -6.30 6.07
N TYR A 10 -9.72 -4.98 6.15
CA TYR A 10 -8.58 -4.38 6.84
C TYR A 10 -9.05 -3.18 7.65
N THR A 11 -8.58 -3.10 8.89
CA THR A 11 -8.60 -1.88 9.70
C THR A 11 -7.22 -1.27 9.62
N VAL A 12 -7.13 -0.02 9.17
CA VAL A 12 -5.86 0.72 9.13
C VAL A 12 -5.85 1.65 10.34
N ILE A 13 -4.80 1.59 11.15
CA ILE A 13 -4.65 2.39 12.37
C ILE A 13 -3.47 3.34 12.15
N ASN A 14 -3.67 4.62 12.45
CA ASN A 14 -2.57 5.57 12.54
C ASN A 14 -1.81 5.33 13.84
N ASN A 15 -0.55 4.88 13.75
CA ASN A 15 0.23 4.49 14.92
C ASN A 15 0.57 5.65 15.87
N ASP A 16 0.61 6.89 15.38
CA ASP A 16 0.92 8.06 16.22
C ASP A 16 -0.26 8.45 17.10
N THR A 17 -1.48 8.27 16.58
CA THR A 17 -2.73 8.70 17.25
C THR A 17 -3.54 7.55 17.84
N GLY A 18 -3.27 6.31 17.44
CA GLY A 18 -4.03 5.12 17.83
C GLY A 18 -5.45 5.04 17.24
N LYS A 19 -5.80 5.95 16.33
CA LYS A 19 -7.15 6.01 15.73
C LYS A 19 -7.21 5.25 14.40
N GLU A 20 -8.37 4.66 14.11
CA GLU A 20 -8.67 4.17 12.77
C GLU A 20 -8.60 5.35 11.80
N VAL A 21 -7.93 5.16 10.67
CA VAL A 21 -7.87 6.19 9.64
C VAL A 21 -9.16 6.19 8.82
N GLU A 22 -9.66 7.38 8.51
CA GLU A 22 -10.89 7.56 7.75
C GLU A 22 -10.56 7.74 6.26
N GLY A 23 -11.16 6.91 5.40
CA GLY A 23 -10.99 7.00 3.95
C GLY A 23 -11.00 5.66 3.24
N GLU A 24 -10.79 5.71 1.93
CA GLU A 24 -10.59 4.52 1.09
C GLU A 24 -9.10 4.20 0.97
N TYR A 25 -8.73 2.99 1.38
CA TYR A 25 -7.34 2.51 1.35
C TYR A 25 -7.24 1.27 0.50
N PHE A 26 -6.15 1.19 -0.26
CA PHE A 26 -5.79 0.01 -1.02
C PHE A 26 -4.54 -0.63 -0.42
N ILE A 27 -4.58 -1.94 -0.19
CA ILE A 27 -3.47 -2.69 0.39
C ILE A 27 -2.68 -3.35 -0.73
N LEU A 28 -1.44 -2.92 -0.92
CA LEU A 28 -0.51 -3.49 -1.91
C LEU A 28 0.30 -4.62 -1.27
N LYS A 29 0.32 -5.80 -1.92
CA LYS A 29 1.03 -7.00 -1.44
C LYS A 29 2.16 -7.41 -2.39
N PRO A 30 3.30 -6.68 -2.40
CA PRO A 30 4.35 -6.89 -3.39
C PRO A 30 4.98 -8.29 -3.38
N GLU A 31 4.90 -9.00 -2.25
CA GLU A 31 5.33 -10.40 -2.11
C GLU A 31 4.65 -11.34 -3.12
N ASN A 32 3.34 -11.16 -3.34
CA ASN A 32 2.52 -12.11 -4.11
C ASN A 32 1.84 -11.47 -5.33
N ASP A 33 1.98 -10.15 -5.53
CA ASP A 33 1.28 -9.40 -6.56
C ASP A 33 2.25 -8.55 -7.40
N PRO A 34 2.51 -8.93 -8.67
CA PRO A 34 3.31 -8.14 -9.60
C PRO A 34 2.73 -6.76 -9.92
N ALA A 35 1.40 -6.61 -9.94
CA ALA A 35 0.76 -5.32 -10.18
C ALA A 35 0.99 -4.37 -9.00
N ALA A 36 0.98 -4.90 -7.78
CA ALA A 36 1.34 -4.14 -6.59
C ALA A 36 2.79 -3.61 -6.66
N ARG A 37 3.74 -4.43 -7.14
CA ARG A 37 5.12 -3.98 -7.35
C ARG A 37 5.21 -2.86 -8.38
N ALA A 38 4.51 -2.99 -9.51
CA ALA A 38 4.48 -1.96 -10.55
C ALA A 38 3.91 -0.63 -10.04
N ALA A 39 2.81 -0.68 -9.28
CA ALA A 39 2.20 0.50 -8.67
C ALA A 39 3.16 1.19 -7.68
N LEU A 40 3.83 0.42 -6.82
CA LEU A 40 4.81 0.94 -5.86
C LEU A 40 6.00 1.60 -6.57
N ILE A 41 6.54 0.96 -7.61
CA ILE A 41 7.64 1.52 -8.41
C ILE A 41 7.20 2.83 -9.08
N HIS A 42 5.99 2.86 -9.66
CA HIS A 42 5.49 4.07 -10.30
C HIS A 42 5.36 5.22 -9.29
N TYR A 43 4.81 4.95 -8.11
CA TYR A 43 4.74 5.92 -7.02
C TYR A 43 6.13 6.42 -6.62
N ALA A 44 7.09 5.52 -6.40
CA ALA A 44 8.45 5.87 -5.99
C ALA A 44 9.14 6.81 -6.98
N VAL A 45 9.02 6.53 -8.28
CA VAL A 45 9.62 7.35 -9.36
C VAL A 45 9.00 8.76 -9.44
N ASN A 46 7.74 8.91 -9.04
CA ASN A 46 7.00 10.17 -9.15
C ASN A 46 6.84 10.88 -7.79
N SER A 47 7.45 10.38 -6.74
CA SER A 47 7.36 10.99 -5.42
C SER A 47 8.30 12.20 -5.33
N ASP A 48 7.79 13.32 -4.83
CA ASP A 48 8.62 14.49 -4.50
C ASP A 48 9.58 14.20 -3.33
N ASN A 49 9.26 13.20 -2.50
CA ASN A 49 10.13 12.73 -1.44
C ASN A 49 11.08 11.65 -1.98
N LYS A 50 12.27 12.09 -2.42
CA LYS A 50 13.28 11.21 -3.01
C LYS A 50 13.71 10.06 -2.08
N GLN A 51 13.88 10.33 -0.78
CA GLN A 51 14.27 9.30 0.18
C GLN A 51 13.19 8.22 0.26
N LEU A 52 11.92 8.61 0.35
CA LEU A 52 10.80 7.67 0.35
C LEU A 52 10.78 6.84 -0.95
N GLY A 53 11.04 7.47 -2.09
CA GLY A 53 11.12 6.78 -3.37
C GLY A 53 12.21 5.69 -3.38
N GLU A 54 13.42 6.04 -2.94
CA GLU A 54 14.54 5.10 -2.82
C GLU A 54 14.23 3.94 -1.87
N ASP A 55 13.65 4.25 -0.70
CA ASP A 55 13.25 3.25 0.30
C ASP A 55 12.21 2.27 -0.26
N ILE A 56 11.23 2.77 -1.03
CA ILE A 56 10.21 1.93 -1.69
C ILE A 56 10.87 1.03 -2.74
N ILE A 57 11.78 1.55 -3.57
CA ILE A 57 12.47 0.76 -4.60
C ILE A 57 13.29 -0.36 -3.95
N LEU A 58 14.07 -0.04 -2.91
CA LEU A 58 14.88 -1.01 -2.17
C LEU A 58 14.02 -2.06 -1.46
N TRP A 59 12.84 -1.67 -0.99
CA TRP A 59 11.91 -2.63 -0.40
C TRP A 59 11.32 -3.56 -1.46
N VAL A 60 10.85 -3.02 -2.59
CA VAL A 60 10.24 -3.80 -3.68
C VAL A 60 11.24 -4.76 -4.33
N SER A 61 12.52 -4.40 -4.42
CA SER A 61 13.56 -5.26 -4.99
C SER A 61 13.80 -6.56 -4.24
N LYS A 62 13.28 -6.70 -3.01
CA LYS A 62 13.32 -7.95 -2.23
C LYS A 62 12.36 -9.03 -2.75
N PHE A 63 11.45 -8.66 -3.64
CA PHE A 63 10.38 -9.52 -4.16
C PHE A 63 10.50 -9.77 -5.68
N ILE A 64 11.65 -9.42 -6.26
CA ILE A 64 12.03 -9.68 -7.66
C ILE A 64 13.16 -10.71 -7.63
#